data_AF-A0A351IW90-F1
#
_entry.id   AF-A0A351IW90-F1
#
_cell.length_a   1.000
_cell.length_b   1.000
_cell.length_c   1.000
_cell.angle_alpha   90.00
_cell.angle_beta   90.00
_cell.angle_gamma   90.00
#
_symmetry.space_group_name_H-M   'P 1'
#
loop_
_entity.id
_entity.type
_entity.pdbx_description
1 polymer ?
#
loop_
_entity_poly.entity_id
_entity_poly.type
_entity_poly.pdbx_seq_one_letter_code
_entity_poly.pdbx_strand_id
1 'polypeptide(L)'
;MTDRRLDLAADRLADEASVRLQSVDDRRRRGAFFTPPDVASALVAEVVQRGTVLDPACGSGVFLLAAARRLLEVGAADRRSIVRRHLFGADVDPASGDATRRVLGAWAGADPAEG
;
A
#
# COMPACT_ATOMS: atom_id res chain seq x y z
N MET A 1 8.71 1.66 18.48
CA MET A 1 9.24 2.90 17.88
C MET A 1 9.15 2.78 16.39
N THR A 2 8.29 3.57 15.77
CA THR A 2 8.07 3.60 14.32
C THR A 2 9.34 4.11 13.63
N ASP A 3 9.90 3.35 12.69
CA ASP A 3 11.05 3.82 11.92
C ASP A 3 10.58 4.88 10.91
N ARG A 4 10.64 6.14 11.35
CA ARG A 4 10.21 7.32 10.58
C ARG A 4 10.88 7.42 9.22
N ARG A 5 12.07 6.85 9.02
CA ARG A 5 12.75 6.88 7.70
C ARG A 5 12.04 5.97 6.71
N LEU A 6 11.62 4.79 7.15
CA LEU A 6 10.91 3.84 6.30
C LEU A 6 9.52 4.35 5.93
N ASP A 7 8.80 5.00 6.85
CA ASP A 7 7.51 5.62 6.53
C ASP A 7 7.66 6.74 5.49
N LEU A 8 8.63 7.64 5.66
CA LEU A 8 8.89 8.70 4.69
C LEU A 8 9.30 8.16 3.31
N ALA A 9 10.05 7.05 3.27
CA ALA A 9 10.41 6.41 2.01
C ALA A 9 9.18 5.83 1.30
N ALA A 10 8.30 5.16 2.06
CA ALA A 10 7.06 4.61 1.53
C ALA A 10 6.10 5.71 1.04
N ASP A 11 5.95 6.80 1.79
CA ASP A 11 5.07 7.93 1.41
C ASP A 11 5.52 8.56 0.10
N ARG A 12 6.83 8.83 -0.07
CA ARG A 12 7.38 9.37 -1.32
C ARG A 12 7.10 8.45 -2.52
N LEU A 13 7.32 7.15 -2.35
CA LEU A 13 7.05 6.18 -3.41
C LEU A 13 5.56 6.07 -3.74
N ALA A 14 4.69 6.18 -2.74
CA ALA A 14 3.25 6.15 -2.94
C ALA A 14 2.77 7.41 -3.69
N ASP A 15 3.30 8.57 -3.37
CA ASP A 15 3.02 9.83 -4.07
C ASP A 15 3.49 9.76 -5.54
N GLU A 16 4.73 9.33 -5.77
CA GLU A 16 5.30 9.15 -7.12
C GLU A 16 4.49 8.16 -7.95
N ALA A 17 4.13 7.01 -7.37
CA ALA A 17 3.31 6.00 -8.02
C ALA A 17 1.93 6.53 -8.38
N SER A 18 1.30 7.27 -7.46
CA SER A 18 -0.03 7.85 -7.69
C SER A 18 0.00 8.84 -8.84
N VAL A 19 0.98 9.74 -8.88
CA VAL A 19 1.15 10.69 -10.00
C VAL A 19 1.36 9.96 -11.33
N ARG A 20 2.22 8.94 -11.34
CA ARG A 20 2.56 8.19 -12.56
C ARG A 20 1.38 7.41 -13.12
N LEU A 21 0.62 6.72 -12.26
CA LEU A 21 -0.53 5.91 -12.65
C LEU A 21 -1.75 6.75 -13.04
N GLN A 22 -1.76 8.05 -12.73
CA GLN A 22 -2.84 9.00 -13.02
C GLN A 22 -2.71 9.80 -14.33
N SER A 23 -1.76 9.45 -15.18
CA SER A 23 -1.56 10.13 -16.47
C SER A 23 -2.86 10.17 -17.30
N VAL A 24 -3.05 11.25 -18.07
CA VAL A 24 -4.37 11.77 -18.50
C VAL A 24 -5.17 10.79 -19.37
N ASP A 25 -4.51 9.94 -20.16
CA ASP A 25 -5.19 9.01 -21.08
C ASP A 25 -5.88 7.82 -20.38
N ASP A 26 -5.44 7.50 -19.16
CA ASP A 26 -5.89 6.31 -18.42
C ASP A 26 -7.05 6.58 -17.46
N ARG A 27 -7.17 7.82 -16.96
CA ARG A 27 -8.22 8.23 -16.00
C ARG A 27 -9.64 8.01 -16.51
N ARG A 28 -9.90 8.34 -17.79
CA ARG A 28 -11.25 8.23 -18.39
C ARG A 28 -11.58 6.84 -18.89
N ARG A 29 -10.58 6.04 -19.27
CA ARG A 29 -10.79 4.70 -19.85
C ARG A 29 -10.87 3.60 -18.78
N ARG A 30 -10.24 3.78 -17.61
CA ARG A 30 -10.09 2.73 -16.59
C ARG A 30 -10.88 2.94 -15.29
N GLY A 31 -11.56 4.08 -15.12
CA GLY A 31 -12.28 4.36 -13.86
C GLY A 31 -11.36 4.50 -12.65
N ALA A 32 -10.08 4.83 -12.85
CA ALA A 32 -9.09 4.98 -11.80
C ALA A 32 -9.35 6.27 -11.00
N PHE A 33 -10.16 6.15 -9.94
CA PHE A 33 -10.36 7.21 -8.96
C PHE A 33 -9.24 7.16 -7.92
N PHE A 34 -8.59 8.30 -7.72
CA PHE A 34 -7.62 8.46 -6.63
C PHE A 34 -8.34 8.32 -5.30
N THR A 35 -7.82 7.47 -4.41
CA THR A 35 -8.21 7.49 -3.00
C THR A 35 -7.18 8.32 -2.24
N PRO A 36 -7.57 9.47 -1.65
CA PRO A 36 -6.70 10.23 -0.77
C PRO A 36 -6.18 9.39 0.42
N PRO A 37 -4.91 9.56 0.85
CA PRO A 37 -4.34 8.74 1.93
C PRO A 37 -5.08 8.81 3.26
N ASP A 38 -5.68 9.95 3.59
CA ASP A 38 -6.48 10.17 4.79
C ASP A 38 -7.81 9.39 4.72
N VAL A 39 -8.48 9.37 3.57
CA VAL A 39 -9.68 8.56 3.33
C VAL A 39 -9.37 7.07 3.45
N ALA A 40 -8.27 6.60 2.86
CA ALA A 40 -7.84 5.21 2.98
C ALA A 40 -7.55 4.83 4.43
N SER A 41 -6.86 5.70 5.16
CA SER A 41 -6.51 5.49 6.57
C SER A 41 -7.75 5.44 7.46
N ALA A 42 -8.72 6.34 7.23
CA ALA A 42 -9.99 6.34 7.96
C ALA A 42 -10.78 5.04 7.73
N LEU A 43 -10.93 4.61 6.46
CA LEU A 43 -11.66 3.37 6.16
C LEU A 43 -10.98 2.14 6.78
N VAL A 44 -9.66 2.04 6.68
CA VAL A 44 -8.88 0.94 7.25
C VAL A 44 -9.02 0.90 8.77
N ALA A 45 -9.03 2.05 9.45
CA ALA A 45 -9.17 2.10 10.90
C ALA A 45 -10.49 1.47 11.39
N GLU A 46 -11.56 1.61 10.61
CA GLU A 46 -12.88 1.03 10.91
C GLU A 46 -12.94 -0.49 10.72
N VAL A 47 -12.22 -1.04 9.73
CA VAL A 47 -12.40 -2.44 9.31
C VAL A 47 -11.24 -3.38 9.66
N VAL A 48 -10.01 -2.86 9.76
CA VAL A 48 -8.81 -3.67 10.00
C VAL A 48 -8.44 -3.64 11.48
N GLN A 49 -8.66 -4.78 12.14
CA GLN A 49 -8.27 -4.99 13.55
C GLN A 49 -7.29 -6.16 13.74
N ARG A 50 -7.32 -7.17 12.86
CA ARG A 50 -6.48 -8.38 12.89
C ARG A 50 -6.65 -9.16 11.58
N GLY A 51 -5.81 -10.19 11.40
CA GLY A 51 -5.95 -11.14 10.29
C GLY A 51 -5.22 -10.70 9.03
N THR A 52 -5.73 -11.09 7.87
CA THR A 52 -5.19 -10.79 6.55
C THR A 52 -6.08 -9.78 5.83
N VAL A 53 -5.49 -8.97 4.95
CA VAL A 53 -6.15 -7.94 4.15
C VAL A 53 -5.93 -8.24 2.68
N LEU A 54 -7.02 -8.24 1.90
CA LEU A 54 -7.01 -8.38 0.46
C LEU A 54 -7.54 -7.10 -0.18
N ASP A 55 -6.78 -6.53 -1.11
CA ASP A 55 -7.23 -5.48 -2.02
C ASP A 55 -7.18 -6.01 -3.48
N PRO A 56 -8.33 -6.34 -4.10
CA PRO A 56 -8.38 -6.94 -5.44
C PRO A 56 -8.26 -5.91 -6.58
N ALA A 57 -8.07 -4.62 -6.28
CA ALA A 57 -7.83 -3.56 -7.25
C ALA A 57 -6.85 -2.53 -6.64
N CYS A 58 -5.67 -3.00 -6.26
CA CYS A 58 -4.83 -2.32 -5.28
C CYS A 58 -4.19 -1.02 -5.78
N GLY A 59 -4.15 -0.77 -7.09
CA GLY A 59 -3.58 0.44 -7.66
C GLY A 59 -2.14 0.67 -7.18
N SER A 60 -1.84 1.87 -6.69
CA SER A 60 -0.55 2.21 -6.06
C SER A 60 -0.36 1.64 -4.65
N GLY A 61 -1.35 0.93 -4.11
CA GLY A 61 -1.27 0.24 -2.81
C GLY A 61 -1.72 1.09 -1.62
N VAL A 62 -2.48 2.17 -1.82
CA VAL A 62 -2.83 3.12 -0.75
C VAL A 62 -3.58 2.47 0.42
N PHE A 63 -4.55 1.59 0.14
CA PHE A 63 -5.25 0.84 1.18
C PHE A 63 -4.36 -0.20 1.85
N LEU A 64 -3.50 -0.88 1.08
CA LEU A 64 -2.59 -1.88 1.65
C LEU A 64 -1.51 -1.24 2.53
N LEU A 65 -0.99 -0.06 2.18
CA LEU A 65 -0.06 0.69 3.03
C LEU A 65 -0.74 1.17 4.32
N ALA A 66 -1.98 1.67 4.22
CA ALA A 66 -2.78 2.03 5.38
C ALA A 66 -3.05 0.80 6.27
N ALA A 67 -3.41 -0.35 5.69
CA ALA A 67 -3.59 -1.60 6.40
C ALA A 67 -2.30 -2.08 7.08
N ALA A 68 -1.15 -1.93 6.42
CA ALA A 68 0.15 -2.28 6.98
C ALA A 68 0.43 -1.49 8.27
N ARG A 69 0.21 -0.16 8.21
CA ARG A 69 0.35 0.75 9.35
C ARG A 69 -0.60 0.39 10.48
N ARG A 70 -1.86 0.11 10.14
CA ARG A 70 -2.88 -0.28 11.12
C ARG A 70 -2.55 -1.60 11.83
N LEU A 71 -2.12 -2.61 11.08
CA LEU A 71 -1.71 -3.91 11.63
C LEU A 71 -0.47 -3.78 12.53
N LEU A 72 0.46 -2.88 12.20
CA LEU A 72 1.61 -2.59 13.07
C LEU A 72 1.17 -1.88 14.36
N GLU A 73 0.27 -0.91 14.24
CA GLU A 73 -0.25 -0.13 15.37
C GLU A 73 -0.97 -1.01 16.40
N VAL A 74 -1.81 -1.95 15.96
CA VAL A 74 -2.50 -2.91 16.84
C VAL A 74 -1.61 -4.06 17.33
N GLY A 75 -0.32 -4.08 16.94
CA GLY A 75 0.64 -5.10 17.35
C GLY A 75 0.40 -6.48 16.75
N ALA A 76 -0.19 -6.56 15.54
CA ALA A 76 -0.48 -7.84 14.90
C ALA A 76 0.79 -8.64 14.53
N ALA A 77 1.82 -7.96 14.00
CA ALA A 77 3.14 -8.52 13.72
C ALA A 77 4.18 -7.41 13.43
N ASP A 78 5.44 -7.78 13.21
CA ASP A 78 6.45 -6.86 12.69
C ASP A 78 6.20 -6.50 11.21
N ARG A 79 6.84 -5.43 10.73
CA ARG A 79 6.62 -4.90 9.38
C ARG A 79 6.86 -5.92 8.26
N ARG A 80 7.91 -6.73 8.36
CA ARG A 80 8.25 -7.72 7.32
C ARG A 80 7.23 -8.85 7.30
N SER A 81 6.81 -9.32 8.48
CA SER A 81 5.75 -10.32 8.58
C SER A 81 4.42 -9.80 8.04
N ILE A 82 4.04 -8.55 8.36
CA ILE A 82 2.82 -7.91 7.83
C ILE A 82 2.82 -7.95 6.31
N VAL A 83 3.86 -7.43 5.65
CA VAL A 83 3.91 -7.38 4.19
C VAL A 83 3.92 -8.77 3.56
N ARG A 84 4.65 -9.73 4.14
CA ARG A 84 4.81 -11.08 3.56
C ARG A 84 3.63 -12.02 3.79
N ARG A 85 2.86 -11.84 4.87
CA ARG A 85 1.89 -12.85 5.34
C ARG A 85 0.49 -12.30 5.54
N HIS A 86 0.33 -10.99 5.66
CA HIS A 86 -0.94 -10.37 6.01
C HIS A 86 -1.54 -9.50 4.92
N LEU A 87 -0.78 -9.13 3.89
CA LEU A 87 -1.26 -8.25 2.84
C LEU A 87 -1.26 -8.99 1.49
N PHE A 88 -2.39 -8.89 0.79
CA PHE A 88 -2.58 -9.48 -0.52
C PHE A 88 -3.17 -8.41 -1.43
N GLY A 89 -2.53 -8.18 -2.58
CA GLY A 89 -2.93 -7.18 -3.56
C GLY A 89 -2.99 -7.78 -4.95
N ALA A 90 -4.00 -7.40 -5.73
CA ALA A 90 -4.08 -7.69 -7.15
C ALA A 90 -4.54 -6.43 -7.90
N ASP A 91 -4.07 -6.28 -9.13
CA ASP A 91 -4.53 -5.25 -10.04
C ASP A 91 -4.42 -5.78 -11.48
N VAL A 92 -5.28 -5.27 -12.37
CA VAL A 92 -5.26 -5.64 -13.79
C VAL A 92 -4.11 -4.95 -14.54
N ASP A 93 -3.62 -3.81 -14.02
CA ASP A 93 -2.42 -3.14 -14.52
C ASP A 93 -1.17 -3.67 -13.81
N PRO A 94 -0.24 -4.34 -14.52
CA PRO A 94 1.01 -4.81 -13.93
C PRO A 94 1.82 -3.69 -13.25
N ALA A 95 1.76 -2.45 -13.77
CA ALA A 95 2.47 -1.32 -13.19
C ALA A 95 1.98 -0.95 -11.79
N SER A 96 0.68 -1.15 -11.52
CA SER A 96 0.08 -0.99 -10.18
C SER A 96 0.64 -2.01 -9.19
N GLY A 97 0.74 -3.28 -9.59
CA GLY A 97 1.32 -4.34 -8.77
C GLY A 97 2.78 -4.05 -8.38
N ASP A 98 3.60 -3.63 -9.33
CA ASP A 98 5.00 -3.28 -9.09
C ASP A 98 5.16 -2.04 -8.21
N ALA A 99 4.33 -1.02 -8.42
CA ALA A 99 4.30 0.16 -7.56
C ALA A 99 3.94 -0.21 -6.12
N THR A 100 2.89 -1.01 -5.93
CA THR A 100 2.44 -1.51 -4.62
C THR A 100 3.56 -2.28 -3.91
N ARG A 101 4.23 -3.21 -4.62
CA ARG A 101 5.37 -3.97 -4.04
C ARG A 101 6.51 -3.06 -3.59
N ARG A 102 6.86 -2.04 -4.37
CA ARG A 102 7.92 -1.08 -4.01
C ARG A 102 7.55 -0.25 -2.78
N VAL A 103 6.31 0.23 -2.71
CA VAL A 103 5.80 0.99 -1.55
C VAL A 103 5.84 0.14 -0.28
N LEU A 104 5.28 -1.08 -0.33
CA LEU A 104 5.24 -1.98 0.82
C LEU A 104 6.64 -2.49 1.21
N GLY A 105 7.51 -2.77 0.24
CA GLY A 105 8.90 -3.17 0.46
C GLY A 105 9.70 -2.07 1.19
N ALA A 106 9.58 -0.83 0.71
CA ALA A 106 10.19 0.33 1.37
C ALA A 106 9.67 0.52 2.80
N TRP A 107 8.35 0.39 3.00
CA TRP A 107 7.77 0.47 4.34
C TRP A 107 8.28 -0.64 5.27
N ALA A 108 8.42 -1.87 4.77
CA ALA A 108 8.92 -3.02 5.52
C ALA A 108 10.44 -3.00 5.74
N GLY A 109 11.17 -2.11 5.06
CA GLY A 109 12.63 -2.16 5.00
C GLY A 109 13.14 -3.45 4.37
N ALA A 110 12.39 -4.01 3.42
CA ALA A 110 12.74 -5.21 2.66
C ALA A 110 13.11 -4.82 1.22
N ASP A 111 14.10 -5.51 0.64
CA ASP A 111 14.47 -5.34 -0.76
C ASP A 111 13.32 -5.87 -1.65
N PRO A 112 12.86 -5.12 -2.68
CA PRO A 112 11.86 -5.57 -3.64
C PRO A 112 12.17 -6.93 -4.30
N ALA A 113 13.43 -7.37 -4.29
CA ALA A 113 13.86 -8.65 -4.84
C ALA A 113 13.64 -9.87 -3.92
N GLU A 114 13.22 -9.70 -2.65
CA GLU A 114 13.02 -10.80 -1.70
C GLU A 114 11.57 -11.36 -1.68
N GLY A 115 10.83 -11.29 -2.79
CA GLY A 115 9.43 -11.77 -2.87
C GLY A 115 8.99 -12.15 -4.27
#